data_AF-A0A7R9MSH4-F1
#
_entry.id   AF-A0A7R9MSH4-F1
#
_cell.length_a   1.000
_cell.length_b   1.000
_cell.length_c   1.000
_cell.angle_alpha   90.00
_cell.angle_beta   90.00
_cell.angle_gamma   90.00
#
_symmetry.space_group_name_H-M   'P 1'
#
loop_
_entity.id
_entity.type
_entity.pdbx_description
1 polymer ?
#
loop_
_entity_poly.entity_id
_entity_poly.type
_entity_poly.pdbx_seq_one_letter_code
_entity_poly.pdbx_strand_id
1 'polypeptide(L)'
;MTGEDVEMKKTMGSLTMDVIASCAFGTKIDTYNDHKTSEFIVNAKKVFHGSPWRIWLFGILVNISPKLLKWTGFQFMDPSVEKFFTPAITAILAKRKSEKVRQRDYLQLMIDAQNRMNIDNEELDVDDLDEEIYGKTESTDSMNNNQNKSNISKS
;
A
#
# COMPACT_ATOMS: atom_id res chain seq x y z
N MET A 1 -6.18 -27.89 -27.85
CA MET A 1 -6.55 -26.87 -26.85
C MET A 1 -6.51 -27.57 -25.50
N THR A 2 -5.43 -27.41 -24.74
CA THR A 2 -5.32 -27.96 -23.39
C THR A 2 -6.19 -27.10 -22.48
N GLY A 3 -7.38 -27.58 -22.13
CA GLY A 3 -8.23 -26.94 -21.14
C GLY A 3 -7.65 -27.23 -19.76
N GLU A 4 -6.73 -26.39 -19.30
CA GLU A 4 -6.33 -26.36 -17.90
C GLU A 4 -7.40 -25.64 -17.09
N ASP A 5 -7.89 -26.30 -16.04
CA ASP A 5 -8.82 -25.70 -15.09
C ASP A 5 -8.12 -24.56 -14.34
N VAL A 6 -8.57 -23.34 -14.59
CA VAL A 6 -8.03 -22.15 -13.92
C VAL A 6 -8.71 -21.98 -12.56
N GLU A 7 -7.92 -22.05 -11.49
CA GLU A 7 -8.40 -21.71 -10.14
C GLU A 7 -8.62 -20.20 -10.02
N MET A 8 -9.84 -19.74 -10.30
CA MET A 8 -10.18 -18.33 -10.40
C MET A 8 -9.96 -17.55 -9.10
N LYS A 9 -10.26 -18.17 -7.94
CA LYS A 9 -10.06 -17.55 -6.62
C LYS A 9 -8.59 -17.22 -6.35
N LYS A 10 -7.70 -18.15 -6.72
CA LYS A 10 -6.26 -17.96 -6.55
C LYS A 10 -5.73 -16.89 -7.51
N THR A 11 -6.12 -16.97 -8.78
CA THR A 11 -5.68 -16.05 -9.84
C THR A 11 -6.10 -14.61 -9.54
N MET A 12 -7.38 -14.39 -9.23
CA MET A 12 -7.89 -13.06 -8.87
C MET A 12 -7.30 -12.55 -7.55
N GLY A 13 -7.05 -13.45 -6.60
CA GLY A 13 -6.37 -13.12 -5.35
C GLY A 13 -4.95 -12.60 -5.57
N SER A 14 -4.17 -13.28 -6.43
CA SER A 14 -2.82 -12.83 -6.82
C SER A 14 -2.87 -11.48 -7.52
N LEU A 15 -3.72 -11.33 -8.54
CA LEU A 15 -3.87 -10.06 -9.26
C LEU A 15 -4.22 -8.89 -8.33
N THR A 16 -5.18 -9.10 -7.42
CA THR A 16 -5.59 -8.07 -6.46
C THR A 16 -4.44 -7.71 -5.52
N MET A 17 -3.64 -8.70 -5.12
CA MET A 17 -2.47 -8.48 -4.28
C MET A 17 -1.40 -7.64 -4.99
N ASP A 18 -1.14 -7.90 -6.27
CA ASP A 18 -0.18 -7.12 -7.08
C ASP A 18 -0.64 -5.66 -7.24
N VAL A 19 -1.94 -5.45 -7.48
CA VAL A 19 -2.53 -4.11 -7.56
C VAL A 19 -2.40 -3.37 -6.24
N ILE A 20 -2.71 -4.01 -5.11
CA ILE A 20 -2.54 -3.41 -3.78
C ILE A 20 -1.07 -3.10 -3.52
N ALA A 21 -0.16 -4.03 -3.82
CA ALA A 21 1.27 -3.83 -3.62
C ALA A 21 1.81 -2.61 -4.38
N SER A 22 1.38 -2.46 -5.63
CA SER A 22 1.77 -1.34 -6.48
C SER A 22 1.16 -0.02 -5.98
N CYS A 23 -0.16 0.02 -5.78
CA CYS A 23 -0.85 1.27 -5.47
C CYS A 23 -0.69 1.73 -4.01
N ALA A 24 -0.55 0.80 -3.07
CA ALA A 24 -0.40 1.14 -1.66
C ALA A 24 1.06 1.38 -1.28
N PHE A 25 1.96 0.49 -1.70
CA PHE A 25 3.35 0.47 -1.24
C PHE A 25 4.36 0.91 -2.31
N GLY A 26 3.91 1.24 -3.53
CA GLY A 26 4.82 1.59 -4.64
C GLY A 26 5.71 0.41 -5.07
N THR A 27 5.33 -0.83 -4.73
CA THR A 27 6.16 -2.03 -4.92
C THR A 27 5.54 -2.93 -5.98
N LYS A 28 6.36 -3.38 -6.94
CA LYS A 28 5.95 -4.43 -7.88
C LYS A 28 6.22 -5.79 -7.26
N ILE A 29 5.18 -6.58 -7.10
CA ILE A 29 5.24 -7.98 -6.72
C ILE A 29 4.68 -8.75 -7.92
N ASP A 30 5.34 -9.84 -8.31
CA ASP A 30 4.83 -10.76 -9.32
C ASP A 30 4.31 -12.01 -8.60
N THR A 31 3.05 -11.93 -8.13
CA THR A 31 2.45 -13.03 -7.37
C THR A 31 1.89 -14.16 -8.26
N TYR A 32 1.98 -14.01 -9.59
CA TYR A 32 1.50 -15.00 -10.55
C TYR A 32 2.61 -15.97 -10.98
N ASN A 33 3.82 -15.46 -11.28
CA ASN A 33 4.94 -16.28 -11.74
C ASN A 33 5.83 -16.82 -10.60
N ASP A 34 5.80 -16.19 -9.42
CA ASP A 34 6.64 -16.63 -8.31
C ASP A 34 6.05 -17.89 -7.63
N HIS A 35 6.54 -19.05 -8.05
CA HIS A 35 6.18 -20.36 -7.48
C HIS A 35 6.56 -20.49 -6.00
N LYS A 36 7.45 -19.64 -5.48
CA LYS A 36 7.65 -19.47 -4.06
C LYS A 36 6.69 -18.40 -3.61
N THR A 37 5.61 -18.81 -2.95
CA THR A 37 4.70 -17.90 -2.23
C THR A 37 5.49 -16.77 -1.56
N SER A 38 5.48 -15.59 -2.16
CA SER A 38 6.30 -14.49 -1.67
C SER A 38 5.92 -14.23 -0.23
N GLU A 39 6.90 -13.93 0.62
CA GLU A 39 6.69 -13.71 2.05
C GLU A 39 5.59 -12.67 2.31
N PHE A 40 5.41 -11.74 1.36
CA PHE A 40 4.30 -10.81 1.27
C PHE A 40 2.93 -11.50 1.19
N ILE A 41 2.70 -12.43 0.25
CA ILE A 41 1.42 -13.15 0.13
C ILE A 41 1.12 -13.95 1.39
N VAL A 42 2.13 -14.61 1.97
CA VAL A 42 1.95 -15.44 3.16
C VAL A 42 1.51 -14.59 4.35
N ASN A 43 2.22 -13.48 4.59
CA ASN A 43 1.87 -12.58 5.69
C ASN A 43 0.58 -11.80 5.42
N ALA A 44 0.30 -11.41 4.16
CA ALA A 44 -0.98 -10.82 3.79
C ALA A 44 -2.16 -11.79 4.03
N LYS A 45 -2.02 -13.06 3.66
CA LYS A 45 -3.04 -14.07 3.95
C LYS A 45 -3.29 -14.23 5.45
N LYS A 46 -2.26 -14.14 6.30
CA LYS A 46 -2.44 -14.19 7.76
C LYS A 46 -3.22 -12.99 8.31
N VAL A 47 -3.07 -11.80 7.71
CA VAL A 47 -3.89 -10.62 8.06
C VAL A 47 -5.37 -10.91 7.82
N PHE A 48 -5.72 -11.48 6.67
CA PHE A 48 -7.12 -11.74 6.30
C PHE A 48 -7.71 -13.00 6.95
N HIS A 49 -6.89 -14.00 7.27
CA HIS A 49 -7.32 -15.23 7.95
C HIS A 49 -7.03 -15.20 9.46
N GLY A 50 -7.10 -14.00 10.06
CA GLY A 50 -6.86 -13.82 11.50
C GLY A 50 -7.65 -14.80 12.35
N SER A 51 -7.10 -15.16 13.51
CA SER A 51 -7.76 -16.12 14.41
C SER A 51 -9.13 -15.57 14.86
N PRO A 52 -10.25 -16.27 14.57
CA PRO A 52 -11.59 -15.81 14.94
C PRO A 52 -11.72 -15.53 16.44
N TRP A 53 -11.00 -16.32 17.25
CA TRP A 53 -10.90 -16.13 18.69
C TRP A 53 -10.28 -14.78 19.08
N ARG A 54 -9.22 -14.35 18.39
CA ARG A 54 -8.57 -13.04 18.64
C ARG A 54 -9.50 -11.89 18.31
N ILE A 55 -10.28 -12.00 17.23
CA ILE A 55 -11.25 -10.98 16.83
C ILE A 55 -12.36 -10.87 17.88
N TRP A 56 -12.90 -12.00 18.32
CA TRP A 56 -13.93 -12.04 19.36
C TRP A 56 -13.43 -11.47 20.68
N LEU A 57 -12.24 -11.89 21.13
CA LEU A 57 -11.62 -11.40 22.35
C LEU A 57 -11.31 -9.90 22.28
N PHE A 58 -10.83 -9.41 21.14
CA PHE A 58 -10.61 -7.98 20.90
C PHE A 58 -11.92 -7.19 21.01
N GLY A 59 -13.00 -7.67 20.38
CA GLY A 59 -14.32 -7.05 20.46
C GLY A 59 -14.81 -6.91 21.90
N ILE A 60 -14.62 -7.96 22.72
CA ILE A 60 -14.99 -7.94 24.14
C ILE A 60 -14.11 -6.95 24.92
N LEU A 61 -12.79 -6.98 24.74
CA LEU A 61 -11.85 -6.09 25.44
C LEU A 61 -12.13 -4.62 25.15
N VAL A 62 -12.44 -4.28 23.90
CA VAL A 62 -12.79 -2.91 23.49
C VAL A 62 -14.09 -2.45 24.16
N ASN A 63 -15.10 -3.34 24.27
CA ASN A 63 -16.38 -3.01 24.90
C ASN A 63 -16.30 -2.90 26.42
N ILE A 64 -15.51 -3.75 27.09
CA ILE A 64 -15.40 -3.73 28.56
C ILE A 64 -14.60 -2.52 29.02
N SER A 65 -13.39 -2.32 28.48
CA SER A 65 -12.62 -1.12 28.78
C SER A 65 -11.43 -0.97 27.83
N PRO A 66 -11.31 0.17 27.12
CA PRO A 66 -10.13 0.45 26.31
C PRO A 66 -8.84 0.58 27.16
N LYS A 67 -8.97 0.85 28.47
CA LYS A 67 -7.84 0.89 29.40
C LYS A 67 -7.27 -0.51 29.68
N LEU A 68 -8.14 -1.53 29.77
CA LEU A 68 -7.71 -2.92 29.93
C LEU A 68 -6.97 -3.40 28.69
N LEU A 69 -7.43 -3.05 27.49
CA LEU A 69 -6.74 -3.40 26.24
C LEU A 69 -5.30 -2.87 26.20
N LYS A 70 -5.08 -1.62 26.64
CA LYS A 70 -3.74 -1.03 26.73
C LYS A 70 -2.87 -1.72 27.78
N TRP A 71 -3.47 -2.18 28.88
CA TRP A 71 -2.74 -2.83 29.97
C TRP A 71 -2.37 -4.29 29.65
N THR A 72 -3.24 -5.03 28.96
CA THR A 72 -3.02 -6.45 28.64
C THR A 72 -2.01 -6.68 27.52
N GLY A 73 -1.57 -5.62 26.82
CA GLY A 73 -0.61 -5.73 25.71
C GLY A 73 -1.14 -6.58 24.56
N PHE A 74 -2.47 -6.69 24.41
CA PHE A 74 -3.08 -7.59 23.45
C PHE A 74 -2.77 -7.16 22.01
N GLN A 75 -2.12 -8.03 21.25
CA GLN A 75 -1.82 -7.83 19.85
C GLN A 75 -2.91 -8.46 18.97
N PHE A 76 -3.65 -7.59 18.28
CA PHE A 76 -4.70 -8.00 17.36
C PHE A 76 -4.15 -8.82 16.17
N MET A 77 -3.05 -8.34 15.59
CA MET A 77 -2.38 -8.99 14.47
C MET A 77 -1.42 -10.10 14.95
N ASP A 78 -1.14 -11.06 14.06
CA ASP A 78 -0.12 -12.07 14.31
C ASP A 78 1.28 -11.41 14.37
N PRO A 79 2.12 -11.70 15.39
CA PRO A 79 3.44 -11.08 15.51
C PRO A 79 4.35 -11.31 14.30
N SER A 80 4.17 -12.40 13.55
CA SER A 80 4.93 -12.67 12.33
C SER A 80 4.60 -11.70 11.20
N VAL A 81 3.36 -11.23 11.13
CA VAL A 81 2.91 -10.22 10.16
C VAL A 81 3.54 -8.87 10.50
N GLU A 82 3.49 -8.47 11.77
CA GLU A 82 4.09 -7.21 12.24
C GLU A 82 5.59 -7.17 11.96
N LYS A 83 6.31 -8.27 12.27
CA LYS A 83 7.75 -8.40 12.02
C LYS A 83 8.13 -8.30 10.55
N PHE A 84 7.22 -8.60 9.63
CA PHE A 84 7.46 -8.48 8.19
C PHE A 84 7.12 -7.09 7.66
N PHE A 85 5.89 -6.62 7.90
CA PHE A 85 5.41 -5.38 7.29
C PHE A 85 6.00 -4.12 7.94
N THR A 86 6.23 -4.11 9.26
CA THR A 86 6.75 -2.92 9.95
C THR A 86 8.14 -2.53 9.42
N PRO A 87 9.14 -3.43 9.34
CA PRO A 87 10.44 -3.09 8.75
C PRO A 87 10.35 -2.74 7.26
N ALA A 88 9.52 -3.46 6.49
CA ALA A 88 9.36 -3.22 5.06
C ALA A 88 8.82 -1.80 4.78
N ILE A 89 7.75 -1.41 5.47
CA ILE A 89 7.15 -0.08 5.35
C ILE A 89 8.15 0.97 5.85
N THR A 90 8.82 0.74 6.98
CA THR A 90 9.82 1.67 7.52
C THR A 90 10.96 1.91 6.53
N ALA A 91 11.45 0.87 5.86
CA ALA A 91 12.47 0.98 4.82
C ALA A 91 11.98 1.79 3.61
N ILE A 92 10.74 1.57 3.19
CA ILE A 92 10.11 2.35 2.11
C ILE A 92 10.02 3.83 2.49
N LEU A 93 9.57 4.17 3.72
CA LEU A 93 9.52 5.55 4.18
C LEU A 93 10.92 6.18 4.29
N ALA A 94 11.90 5.44 4.82
CA ALA A 94 13.27 5.92 4.95
C ALA A 94 13.88 6.27 3.58
N LYS A 95 13.66 5.40 2.58
CA LYS A 95 14.10 5.62 1.20
C LYS A 95 13.49 6.88 0.60
N ARG A 96 12.19 7.11 0.82
CA ARG A 96 11.50 8.33 0.33
C ARG A 96 12.07 9.60 0.95
N LYS A 97 12.37 9.55 2.25
CA LYS A 97 12.97 10.69 2.96
C LYS A 97 14.37 11.01 2.43
N SER A 98 15.17 9.99 2.07
CA SER A 98 16.51 10.20 1.53
C SER A 98 16.53 10.65 0.07
N GLU A 99 15.66 10.09 -0.78
CA GLU A 99 15.71 10.33 -2.21
C GLU A 99 14.94 11.59 -2.66
N LYS A 100 14.11 12.19 -1.78
CA LYS A 100 13.18 13.31 -2.09
C LYS A 100 12.28 13.06 -3.32
N VAL A 101 12.20 11.80 -3.79
CA VAL A 101 11.34 11.42 -4.90
C VAL A 101 9.95 11.10 -4.36
N ARG A 102 8.98 11.95 -4.74
CA ARG A 102 7.56 11.75 -4.43
C ARG A 102 7.01 10.60 -5.28
N GLN A 103 6.52 9.55 -4.62
CA GLN A 103 5.82 8.46 -5.31
C GLN A 103 4.31 8.73 -5.36
N ARG A 104 3.66 8.30 -6.45
CA ARG A 104 2.20 8.40 -6.61
C ARG A 104 1.52 7.16 -6.02
N ASP A 105 1.55 7.01 -4.71
CA ASP A 105 0.95 5.88 -3.99
C ASP A 105 0.26 6.31 -2.68
N TYR A 106 -0.44 5.37 -2.06
CA TYR A 106 -1.20 5.62 -0.83
C TYR A 106 -0.30 6.03 0.35
N LEU A 107 0.88 5.43 0.51
CA LEU A 107 1.82 5.80 1.56
C LEU A 107 2.24 7.27 1.47
N GLN A 108 2.41 7.80 0.25
CA GLN A 108 2.71 9.23 0.07
C GLN A 108 1.54 10.10 0.53
N LEU A 109 0.31 9.72 0.18
CA LEU A 109 -0.89 10.44 0.65
C LEU A 109 -0.99 10.44 2.17
N MET A 110 -0.63 9.34 2.84
CA MET A 110 -0.61 9.26 4.30
C MET A 110 0.44 10.20 4.93
N ILE A 111 1.63 10.28 4.34
CA ILE A 111 2.69 11.21 4.79
C ILE A 111 2.23 12.65 4.63
N ASP A 112 1.66 12.99 3.49
CA ASP A 112 1.15 14.33 3.22
C ASP A 112 0.04 14.73 4.19
N ALA A 113 -0.90 13.81 4.46
CA ALA A 113 -1.98 14.03 5.43
C ALA A 113 -1.43 14.22 6.86
N GLN A 114 -0.44 13.43 7.28
CA GLN A 114 0.21 13.60 8.58
C GLN A 114 0.92 14.96 8.69
N ASN A 115 1.63 15.38 7.64
CA ASN A 115 2.30 16.67 7.63
C ASN A 115 1.30 17.81 7.74
N ARG A 116 0.17 17.75 7.01
CA ARG A 116 -0.93 18.71 7.15
C ARG A 116 -1.43 18.75 8.60
N MET A 117 -1.82 17.62 9.18
CA MET A 117 -2.27 17.56 10.58
C MET A 117 -1.27 18.14 11.59
N ASN A 118 0.04 17.96 11.36
CA ASN A 118 1.05 18.53 12.25
C ASN A 118 1.18 20.05 12.08
N ILE A 119 0.99 20.56 10.86
CA ILE A 119 0.93 21.99 10.56
C ILE A 119 -0.36 22.60 11.15
N ASP A 120 -1.47 21.90 11.13
CA ASP A 120 -2.74 22.38 11.73
C ASP A 120 -2.62 22.64 13.26
N ASN A 121 -1.60 22.05 13.91
CA ASN A 121 -1.29 22.25 15.34
C ASN A 121 -0.24 23.35 15.60
N GLU A 122 0.48 23.80 14.57
CA GLU A 122 1.39 24.96 14.57
C GLU A 122 0.89 25.92 13.47
N GLU A 123 -0.04 26.80 13.84
CA GLU A 123 -0.62 27.89 13.04
C GLU A 123 0.27 28.32 11.85
N LEU A 124 -0.17 28.07 10.60
CA LEU A 124 0.52 28.57 9.40
C LEU A 124 -0.43 29.12 8.32
N ASP A 125 0.03 30.25 7.77
CA ASP A 125 -0.46 30.95 6.59
C ASP A 125 -0.60 30.03 5.37
N VAL A 126 -1.70 30.22 4.66
CA VAL A 126 -2.32 29.28 3.73
C VAL A 126 -1.78 29.34 2.30
N ASP A 127 -0.77 30.16 2.02
CA ASP A 127 -0.47 30.58 0.65
C ASP A 127 0.59 29.74 -0.11
N ASP A 128 1.27 28.78 0.53
CA ASP A 128 2.44 28.10 -0.07
C ASP A 128 2.20 26.66 -0.60
N LEU A 129 1.00 26.08 -0.47
CA LEU A 129 0.82 24.61 -0.69
C LEU A 129 0.07 24.20 -1.95
N ASP A 130 -0.42 25.14 -2.76
CA ASP A 130 -1.31 24.83 -3.89
C ASP A 130 -0.57 24.66 -5.24
N GLU A 131 0.70 25.06 -5.35
CA GLU A 131 1.35 25.16 -6.66
C GLU A 131 2.01 23.86 -7.17
N GLU A 132 2.35 22.89 -6.30
CA GLU A 132 3.13 21.71 -6.72
C GLU A 132 2.27 20.50 -7.17
N ILE A 133 0.97 20.47 -6.82
CA ILE A 133 0.08 19.34 -7.10
C ILE A 133 -0.49 19.38 -8.52
N TYR A 134 -0.69 20.57 -9.11
CA TYR A 134 -1.31 20.71 -10.44
C TYR A 134 -0.30 20.68 -11.60
N GLY A 135 0.97 21.03 -11.38
CA GLY A 135 1.94 21.23 -12.47
C GLY A 135 2.64 19.97 -13.02
N LYS A 136 2.62 18.82 -12.30
CA LYS A 136 3.42 17.64 -12.69
C LYS A 136 2.64 16.59 -13.49
N THR A 137 1.31 16.63 -13.48
CA THR A 137 0.45 15.67 -14.20
C THR A 137 0.47 15.89 -15.71
N GLU A 138 0.63 17.12 -16.20
CA GLU A 138 0.65 17.41 -17.65
C GLU A 138 1.99 17.08 -18.34
N SER A 139 3.08 16.97 -17.59
CA SER A 139 4.43 16.83 -18.18
C SER A 139 4.82 15.38 -18.54
N THR A 140 4.14 14.35 -18.02
CA THR A 140 4.49 12.94 -18.34
C THR A 140 3.57 12.28 -19.36
N ASP A 141 2.41 12.86 -19.66
CA ASP A 141 1.49 12.33 -20.68
C ASP A 141 1.77 12.90 -22.09
N SER A 142 2.49 14.03 -22.17
CA SER A 142 2.85 14.67 -23.44
C SER A 142 4.05 14.04 -24.16
N MET A 143 4.83 13.16 -23.51
CA MET A 143 6.00 12.52 -24.15
C MET A 143 5.73 11.14 -24.76
N ASN A 144 4.62 10.46 -24.42
CA ASN A 144 4.34 9.11 -24.97
C ASN A 144 3.39 9.11 -26.18
N ASN A 145 2.76 10.25 -26.51
CA ASN A 145 1.78 10.30 -27.60
C ASN A 145 2.36 10.65 -28.98
N ASN A 146 3.69 10.92 -29.06
CA ASN A 146 4.35 11.31 -30.29
C ASN A 146 5.16 10.20 -30.99
N GLN A 147 5.26 9.00 -30.40
CA GLN A 147 5.85 7.83 -31.07
C GLN A 147 4.83 6.95 -31.81
N ASN A 148 3.52 7.14 -31.58
CA ASN A 148 2.48 6.29 -32.19
C ASN A 148 1.80 6.91 -33.43
N LYS A 149 2.16 8.15 -33.83
CA LYS A 149 1.61 8.82 -35.03
C LYS A 149 2.50 8.72 -36.28
N SER A 150 3.76 8.33 -36.18
CA SER A 150 4.65 8.22 -37.35
C SER A 150 4.56 6.87 -38.09
N ASN A 151 3.85 5.87 -37.55
CA ASN A 151 3.78 4.53 -38.16
C ASN A 151 2.47 4.23 -38.91
N ILE A 152 1.55 5.20 -39.01
CA ILE A 152 0.23 4.99 -39.67
C ILE A 152 0.11 5.78 -40.99
N SER A 153 1.04 6.69 -41.32
CA SER A 153 0.99 7.47 -42.58
C SER A 153 1.82 6.91 -43.73
N LYS A 154 2.35 5.68 -43.61
CA LYS A 154 2.98 4.95 -44.72
C LYS A 154 2.32 3.59 -44.89
N SER A 155 1.08 3.59 -45.38
CA SER A 155 0.52 2.47 -46.13
C SER A 155 -0.46 2.98 -47.17
#